data_AF-A0A482ZRR9-F1
#
_entry.id   AF-A0A482ZRR9-F1
#
_cell.length_a   1.000
_cell.length_b   1.000
_cell.length_c   1.000
_cell.angle_alpha   90.00
_cell.angle_beta   90.00
_cell.angle_gamma   90.00
#
_symmetry.space_group_name_H-M   'P 1'
#
loop_
_entity.id
_entity.type
_entity.pdbx_description
1 polymer ?
#
loop_
_entity_poly.entity_id
_entity_poly.type
_entity_poly.pdbx_seq_one_letter_code
_entity_poly.pdbx_strand_id
1 'polypeptide(L)'
;MKAHYINDDKDLRIIRPMVYVRERQLADFAKSADLPVIADSCPACFSMPTERQHFKKWLLSEEKRKPNLYKNLLSAMKPMLDEVND
;
A
#
# COMPACT_ATOMS: atom_id res chain seq x y z
N MET A 1 -3.29 6.30 10.30
CA MET A 1 -3.65 4.97 9.74
C MET A 1 -2.80 3.95 10.48
N LYS A 2 -3.33 3.29 11.50
CA LYS A 2 -2.51 2.42 12.36
C LYS A 2 -2.13 1.11 11.66
N ALA A 3 -0.99 0.51 11.98
CA ALA A 3 -0.60 -0.81 11.45
C ALA A 3 -1.57 -1.91 11.89
N HIS A 4 -2.12 -1.76 13.10
CA HIS A 4 -3.30 -2.48 13.56
C HIS A 4 -4.13 -1.60 14.49
N TYR A 5 -5.41 -1.93 14.67
CA TYR A 5 -6.30 -1.29 15.64
C TYR A 5 -7.52 -2.18 15.87
N ILE A 6 -8.21 -1.97 16.98
CA ILE A 6 -9.52 -2.56 17.24
C ILE A 6 -10.57 -1.57 16.72
N ASN A 7 -11.61 -2.05 16.04
CA ASN A 7 -12.73 -1.21 15.60
C ASN A 7 -13.51 -0.61 16.79
N ASP A 8 -14.39 0.35 16.49
CA ASP A 8 -15.13 1.09 17.51
C ASP A 8 -16.05 0.18 18.36
N ASP A 9 -16.60 -0.87 17.75
CA ASP A 9 -17.45 -1.88 18.40
C ASP A 9 -16.68 -2.88 19.29
N LYS A 10 -15.34 -2.84 19.26
CA LYS A 10 -14.42 -3.66 20.05
C LYS A 10 -14.50 -5.17 19.83
N ASP A 11 -15.09 -5.62 18.73
CA ASP A 11 -15.27 -7.03 18.38
C ASP A 11 -14.25 -7.54 17.35
N LEU A 12 -13.61 -6.64 16.60
CA LEU A 12 -12.68 -6.99 15.52
C LEU A 12 -11.35 -6.22 15.59
N ARG A 13 -10.24 -6.95 15.50
CA ARG A 13 -8.91 -6.37 15.31
C ARG A 13 -8.54 -6.35 13.83
N ILE A 14 -8.40 -5.15 13.27
CA ILE A 14 -7.88 -4.94 11.92
C ILE A 14 -6.36 -4.97 11.97
N ILE A 15 -5.74 -5.79 11.12
CA ILE A 15 -4.29 -5.84 10.93
C ILE A 15 -3.93 -5.51 9.48
N ARG A 16 -2.80 -4.83 9.27
CA ARG A 16 -2.22 -4.55 7.94
C ARG A 16 -0.83 -5.19 7.83
N PRO A 17 -0.71 -6.53 7.64
CA PRO A 17 0.58 -7.23 7.67
C PRO A 17 1.58 -6.72 6.63
N MET A 18 1.06 -6.26 5.49
CA MET A 18 1.86 -5.80 4.35
C MET A 18 2.08 -4.28 4.34
N VAL A 19 1.84 -3.57 5.44
CA VAL A 19 1.90 -2.09 5.48
C VAL A 19 3.28 -1.52 5.14
N TYR A 20 4.35 -2.28 5.40
CA TYR A 20 5.73 -1.91 5.08
C TYR A 20 6.21 -2.46 3.72
N VAL A 21 5.38 -3.24 3.03
CA VAL A 21 5.76 -3.93 1.78
C VAL A 21 5.49 -3.01 0.59
N ARG A 22 6.46 -2.90 -0.32
CA ARG A 22 6.31 -2.17 -1.57
C ARG A 22 5.50 -3.00 -2.57
N GLU A 23 4.68 -2.34 -3.38
CA GLU A 23 3.84 -3.00 -4.40
C GLU A 23 4.67 -3.89 -5.36
N ARG A 24 5.88 -3.44 -5.73
CA ARG A 24 6.82 -4.25 -6.54
C ARG A 24 7.16 -5.59 -5.87
N GLN A 25 7.44 -5.60 -4.56
CA GLN A 25 7.81 -6.81 -3.84
C GLN A 25 6.65 -7.81 -3.81
N LEU A 26 5.42 -7.33 -3.65
CA LEU A 26 4.24 -8.18 -3.68
C LEU A 26 4.00 -8.79 -5.06
N ALA A 27 4.18 -7.99 -6.12
CA ALA A 27 4.08 -8.48 -7.50
C ALA A 27 5.17 -9.51 -7.84
N ASP A 28 6.40 -9.28 -7.40
CA ASP A 28 7.52 -10.21 -7.60
C ASP A 28 7.27 -11.52 -6.83
N PHE A 29 6.79 -11.43 -5.59
CA PHE A 29 6.42 -12.59 -4.78
C PHE A 29 5.31 -13.42 -5.45
N ALA A 30 4.23 -12.78 -5.89
CA ALA A 30 3.12 -13.46 -6.55
C ALA A 30 3.56 -14.22 -7.81
N LYS A 31 4.50 -13.66 -8.59
CA LYS A 31 5.11 -14.35 -9.73
C LYS A 31 5.96 -15.54 -9.29
N SER A 32 6.81 -15.37 -8.28
CA SER A 32 7.71 -16.44 -7.81
C SER A 32 6.97 -17.61 -7.15
N ALA A 33 5.81 -17.34 -6.54
CA ALA A 33 5.00 -18.32 -5.83
C ALA A 33 3.85 -18.87 -6.69
N ASP A 34 3.81 -18.53 -7.99
CA ASP A 34 2.79 -18.95 -8.95
C ASP A 34 1.35 -18.72 -8.46
N LEU A 35 1.10 -17.55 -7.86
CA LEU A 35 -0.22 -17.22 -7.32
C LEU A 35 -1.17 -16.79 -8.45
N PRO A 36 -2.44 -17.25 -8.45
CA PRO A 36 -3.43 -16.82 -9.43
C PRO A 36 -3.89 -15.37 -9.14
N VAL A 37 -3.28 -14.39 -9.80
CA VAL A 37 -3.60 -12.96 -9.63
C VAL A 37 -4.64 -12.51 -10.66
N ILE A 38 -5.77 -11.99 -10.19
CA ILE A 38 -6.78 -11.33 -11.01
C ILE A 38 -6.45 -9.83 -11.03
N ALA A 39 -6.12 -9.29 -12.20
CA ALA A 39 -5.59 -7.92 -12.32
C ALA A 39 -6.64 -6.81 -12.07
N ASP A 40 -7.86 -7.01 -12.55
CA ASP A 40 -9.00 -6.14 -12.24
C ASP A 40 -10.29 -6.95 -12.44
N SER A 41 -11.11 -7.03 -11.41
CA SER A 41 -12.39 -7.76 -11.45
C SER A 41 -13.59 -6.82 -11.47
N CYS A 42 -13.39 -5.50 -11.42
CA CYS A 42 -14.49 -4.56 -11.22
C CYS A 42 -15.03 -4.00 -12.55
N PRO A 43 -16.24 -4.41 -13.00
CA PRO A 43 -16.83 -3.93 -14.25
C PRO A 43 -17.09 -2.41 -14.28
N ALA A 44 -17.17 -1.75 -13.11
CA ALA A 44 -17.38 -0.31 -13.00
C ALA A 44 -16.08 0.52 -13.11
N CYS A 45 -14.90 -0.09 -12.99
CA CYS A 45 -13.61 0.61 -12.98
C CYS A 45 -12.97 0.75 -14.38
N PHE A 46 -13.59 0.21 -15.44
CA PHE A 46 -13.03 0.14 -16.79
C PHE A 46 -13.03 1.45 -17.59
N SER A 47 -13.67 2.52 -17.10
CA SER A 47 -13.94 3.70 -17.93
C SER A 47 -12.88 4.81 -17.86
N MET A 48 -12.05 4.92 -16.82
CA MET A 48 -10.98 5.94 -16.76
C MET A 48 -9.82 5.56 -15.81
N PRO A 49 -8.58 5.99 -16.12
CA PRO A 49 -7.48 5.88 -15.17
C PRO A 49 -7.81 6.70 -13.92
N THR A 50 -7.93 6.02 -12.79
CA THR A 50 -8.22 6.67 -11.51
C THR A 50 -7.08 7.57 -11.05
N GLU A 51 -7.37 8.58 -10.22
CA GLU A 51 -6.35 9.38 -9.54
C GLU A 51 -5.30 8.50 -8.84
N ARG A 52 -5.73 7.36 -8.28
CA ARG A 52 -4.83 6.35 -7.71
C ARG A 52 -3.79 5.85 -8.72
N GLN A 53 -4.19 5.55 -9.96
CA GLN A 53 -3.23 5.14 -11.00
C GLN A 53 -2.31 6.29 -11.43
N HIS A 54 -2.84 7.52 -11.52
CA HIS A 54 -2.04 8.70 -11.83
C HIS A 54 -0.90 8.89 -10.81
N PHE A 55 -1.22 8.91 -9.51
CA PHE A 55 -0.22 9.07 -8.45
C PHE A 55 0.79 7.92 -8.39
N LYS A 56 0.36 6.68 -8.65
CA LYS A 56 1.30 5.53 -8.73
C LYS A 56 2.37 5.75 -9.82
N LYS A 57 1.94 6.18 -11.02
CA LYS A 57 2.86 6.47 -12.13
C LYS A 57 3.77 7.65 -11.80
N TRP A 58 3.21 8.70 -11.20
CA TRP A 58 3.98 9.87 -10.78
C TRP A 58 5.05 9.51 -9.75
N LEU A 59 4.70 8.80 -8.67
CA LEU A 59 5.65 8.35 -7.65
C LEU A 59 6.76 7.46 -8.21
N LEU A 60 6.43 6.58 -9.16
CA LEU A 60 7.42 5.76 -9.86
C LEU A 60 8.39 6.62 -10.69
N SER A 61 7.88 7.67 -11.35
CA SER A 61 8.73 8.61 -12.09
C SER A 61 9.66 9.40 -11.16
N GLU A 62 9.16 9.78 -9.99
CA GLU A 62 9.91 10.60 -9.04
C GLU A 62 10.96 9.78 -8.27
N GLU A 63 10.72 8.49 -8.02
CA GLU A 63 11.72 7.56 -7.45
C GLU A 63 13.01 7.53 -8.28
N LYS A 64 12.90 7.61 -9.62
CA LYS A 64 14.07 7.65 -10.51
C LYS A 64 14.92 8.91 -10.31
N ARG A 65 14.29 10.02 -9.90
CA ARG A 65 14.97 11.30 -9.64
C ARG A 65 15.47 11.39 -8.20
N LYS A 66 14.76 10.77 -7.25
CA LYS A 66 15.03 10.81 -5.81
C LYS A 66 15.08 9.37 -5.27
N PRO A 67 16.26 8.73 -5.26
CA PRO A 67 16.40 7.31 -4.86
C PRO A 67 15.88 6.97 -3.45
N ASN A 68 15.83 7.94 -2.54
CA ASN A 68 15.34 7.76 -1.17
C ASN A 68 13.86 8.17 -0.97
N LEU A 69 13.12 8.49 -2.04
CA LEU A 69 11.73 8.98 -1.97
C LEU A 69 10.85 8.11 -1.07
N TYR A 70 10.78 6.80 -1.34
CA TYR A 70 9.90 5.91 -0.58
C TYR A 70 10.36 5.67 0.86
N LYS A 71 11.68 5.72 1.13
CA LYS A 71 12.20 5.67 2.51
C LYS A 71 11.75 6.90 3.29
N ASN A 72 11.86 8.08 2.68
CA ASN A 72 11.45 9.33 3.31
C ASN A 72 9.93 9.37 3.54
N LEU A 73 9.14 8.93 2.56
CA LEU A 73 7.68 8.80 2.72
C LEU A 73 7.32 7.84 3.85
N LEU A 74 7.99 6.67 3.93
CA LEU A 74 7.78 5.73 5.03
C LEU A 74 8.13 6.36 6.38
N SER A 75 9.28 7.03 6.49
CA SER A 75 9.69 7.72 7.72
C SER A 75 8.66 8.78 8.14
N ALA A 76 8.10 9.54 7.20
CA ALA A 76 7.06 10.53 7.48
C ALA A 76 5.74 9.89 7.92
N MET A 77 5.38 8.72 7.37
CA MET A 77 4.16 7.99 7.73
C MET A 77 4.29 7.19 9.04
N LYS A 78 5.51 6.82 9.44
CA LYS A 78 5.76 5.92 10.57
C LYS A 78 5.06 6.33 11.87
N PRO A 79 5.06 7.61 12.29
CA PRO A 79 4.34 8.03 13.50
C PRO A 79 2.82 7.76 13.45
N MET A 80 2.23 7.70 12.26
CA MET A 80 0.80 7.40 12.09
C MET A 80 0.50 5.89 12.05
N LEU A 81 1.51 5.08 11.77
CA LEU A 81 1.43 3.62 11.68
C LEU A 81 1.60 2.98 13.05
N ASP A 82 2.52 3.52 13.86
CA ASP A 82 2.80 3.02 15.20
C ASP A 82 1.59 3.31 16.11
N GLU A 83 1.25 2.38 17.00
CA GLU A 83 0.32 2.67 18.09
C GLU A 83 1.03 3.60 19.07
N VAL A 84 0.63 4.88 19.06
CA VAL A 84 0.93 5.77 20.18
C VAL A 84 0.03 5.30 21.32
N ASN A 85 0.62 4.64 22.31
CA ASN A 85 -0.01 4.45 23.61
C ASN A 85 -0.03 5.83 24.28
N ASP A 86 -1.19 6.47 24.34
CA ASP A 86 -1.46 7.54 25.30
C ASP A 86 -1.71 6.94 26.70
#